data_AF-A0A358J0Q9-F1
#
_entry.id   AF-A0A358J0Q9-F1
#
_cell.length_a   1.000
_cell.length_b   1.000
_cell.length_c   1.000
_cell.angle_alpha   90.00
_cell.angle_beta   90.00
_cell.angle_gamma   90.00
#
_symmetry.space_group_name_H-M   'P 1'
#
loop_
_entity.id
_entity.type
_entity.pdbx_description
1 polymer ?
#
loop_
_entity_poly.entity_id
_entity_poly.type
_entity_poly.pdbx_seq_one_letter_code
_entity_poly.pdbx_strand_id
1 'polypeptide(L)'
;TLFRSAPAAAPATPVRPATPASGPQGLGAAQRAALPFRIDLPSGFELVEGRAAAGAHVYSARKAGKTYLMIYAGPSSQFPIYDGEQVTVGGRISVVTSEGPRRVAMEHLFQRSGDPAEIHVWLMAQDGADRDEAERIAQTVDPK
;
A
#
# COMPACT_ATOMS: atom_id res chain seq x y z
N THR A 1 70.53 8.50 26.23
CA THR A 1 69.17 8.89 26.62
C THR A 1 68.61 9.86 25.60
N LEU A 2 67.69 9.43 24.74
CA LEU A 2 66.97 10.33 23.81
C LEU A 2 65.49 9.96 23.88
N PHE A 3 64.69 10.93 24.34
CA PHE A 3 63.27 10.82 24.63
C PHE A 3 62.44 10.75 23.33
N ARG A 4 61.43 9.89 23.34
CA ARG A 4 60.44 9.67 22.28
C ARG A 4 59.28 10.65 22.47
N SER A 5 59.07 11.57 21.52
CA SER A 5 57.88 12.43 21.50
C SER A 5 56.68 11.66 20.92
N ALA A 6 55.55 11.63 21.63
CA ALA A 6 54.27 11.11 21.15
C ALA A 6 53.32 12.28 20.83
N PRO A 7 52.45 12.20 19.80
CA PRO A 7 51.60 13.31 19.40
C PRO A 7 50.38 13.47 20.33
N ALA A 8 49.93 14.73 20.48
CA ALA A 8 48.78 15.14 21.27
C ALA A 8 47.46 14.61 20.68
N ALA A 9 46.57 14.11 21.54
CA ALA A 9 45.23 13.68 21.16
C ALA A 9 44.31 14.89 20.90
N ALA A 10 43.64 14.90 19.76
CA ALA A 10 42.61 15.89 19.42
C ALA A 10 41.29 15.59 20.18
N PRO A 11 40.48 16.61 20.52
CA PRO A 11 39.24 16.42 21.26
C PRO A 11 38.17 15.72 20.40
N ALA A 12 37.48 14.75 20.99
CA ALA A 12 36.36 14.05 20.38
C ALA A 12 35.14 15.00 20.25
N THR A 13 34.55 15.07 19.06
CA THR A 13 33.29 15.77 18.81
C THR A 13 32.13 14.99 19.44
N PRO A 14 31.15 15.66 20.09
CA PRO A 14 30.01 14.97 20.66
C PRO A 14 29.11 14.46 19.53
N VAL A 15 28.88 13.14 19.51
CA VAL A 15 27.97 12.49 18.57
C VAL A 15 26.54 12.87 18.96
N ARG A 16 25.84 13.61 18.10
CA ARG A 16 24.41 13.90 18.29
C ARG A 16 23.63 12.57 18.16
N PRO A 17 22.63 12.30 19.03
CA PRO A 17 21.75 11.15 18.84
C PRO A 17 21.12 11.20 17.45
N ALA A 18 21.27 10.13 16.67
CA ALA A 18 20.57 9.99 15.40
C ALA A 18 19.06 9.92 15.69
N THR A 19 18.28 10.79 15.08
CA THR A 19 16.81 10.69 15.08
C THR A 19 16.44 9.32 14.51
N PRO A 20 15.56 8.53 15.17
CA PRO A 20 15.10 7.27 14.61
C PRO A 20 14.52 7.54 13.21
N ALA A 21 14.93 6.75 12.21
CA ALA A 21 14.30 6.80 10.91
C ALA A 21 12.81 6.48 11.08
N SER A 22 11.94 7.44 10.76
CA SER A 22 10.50 7.21 10.72
C SER A 22 10.25 6.04 9.78
N GLY A 23 9.66 4.95 10.28
CA GLY A 23 9.07 3.94 9.41
C GLY A 23 8.07 4.61 8.45
N PRO A 24 7.67 3.94 7.35
CA PRO A 24 6.73 4.54 6.40
C PRO A 24 5.43 4.89 7.16
N GLN A 25 5.19 6.19 7.30
CA GLN A 25 4.09 6.74 8.08
C GLN A 25 2.80 6.67 7.25
N GLY A 26 1.68 6.37 7.90
CA GLY A 26 0.36 6.43 7.27
C GLY A 26 0.08 7.82 6.67
N LEU A 27 -0.56 7.83 5.50
CA LEU A 27 -0.98 9.04 4.81
C LEU A 27 -1.99 9.82 5.66
N GLY A 28 -1.69 11.11 5.87
CA GLY A 28 -2.58 12.04 6.54
C GLY A 28 -3.81 12.38 5.70
N ALA A 29 -4.77 13.10 6.31
CA ALA A 29 -6.04 13.44 5.68
C ALA A 29 -5.89 14.21 4.34
N ALA A 30 -4.99 15.19 4.29
CA ALA A 30 -4.74 15.96 3.07
C ALA A 30 -4.15 15.10 1.93
N GLN A 31 -3.21 14.19 2.27
CA GLN A 31 -2.63 13.26 1.30
C GLN A 31 -3.71 12.30 0.78
N ARG A 32 -4.55 11.75 1.67
CA ARG A 32 -5.69 10.90 1.28
C ARG A 32 -6.71 11.64 0.41
N ALA A 33 -6.96 12.93 0.67
CA ALA A 33 -7.85 13.74 -0.14
C ALA A 33 -7.32 13.97 -1.56
N ALA A 34 -5.99 14.03 -1.73
CA ALA A 34 -5.32 14.21 -3.02
C ALA A 34 -5.21 12.93 -3.87
N LEU A 35 -5.50 11.75 -3.31
CA LEU A 35 -5.44 10.48 -4.04
C LEU A 35 -6.40 10.47 -5.25
N PRO A 36 -6.08 9.73 -6.32
CA PRO A 36 -6.97 9.58 -7.47
C PRO A 36 -8.17 8.65 -7.22
N PHE A 37 -8.34 8.19 -5.98
CA PHE A 37 -9.46 7.39 -5.51
C PHE A 37 -9.89 7.80 -4.10
N ARG A 38 -11.07 7.35 -3.70
CA ARG A 38 -11.53 7.28 -2.31
C ARG A 38 -11.42 5.85 -1.80
N ILE A 39 -11.29 5.72 -0.48
CA ILE A 39 -11.30 4.45 0.24
C ILE A 39 -11.77 4.70 1.66
N ASP A 40 -12.72 3.88 2.12
CA ASP A 40 -13.18 3.89 3.50
C ASP A 40 -12.31 2.95 4.32
N LEU A 41 -11.58 3.51 5.27
CA LEU A 41 -10.69 2.76 6.16
C LEU A 41 -11.30 2.68 7.56
N PRO A 42 -11.66 1.48 8.04
CA PRO A 42 -12.13 1.29 9.39
C PRO A 42 -11.09 1.73 10.43
N SER A 43 -11.55 1.97 11.66
CA SER A 43 -10.65 2.35 12.76
C SER A 43 -9.51 1.35 12.95
N GLY A 44 -8.29 1.87 13.10
CA GLY A 44 -7.07 1.08 13.26
C GLY A 44 -6.40 0.68 11.94
N PHE A 45 -6.99 1.03 10.78
CA PHE A 45 -6.30 0.96 9.51
C PHE A 45 -5.55 2.25 9.18
N GLU A 46 -4.39 2.07 8.56
CA GLU A 46 -3.59 3.12 7.95
C GLU A 46 -3.39 2.83 6.47
N LEU A 47 -3.39 3.88 5.64
CA LEU A 47 -2.96 3.78 4.26
C LEU A 47 -1.51 4.21 4.17
N VAL A 48 -0.63 3.36 3.66
CA VAL A 48 0.79 3.66 3.55
C VAL A 48 1.18 3.61 2.08
N GLU A 49 1.84 4.67 1.60
CA GLU A 49 2.44 4.70 0.27
C GLU A 49 3.81 4.00 0.30
N GLY A 50 4.04 3.09 -0.65
CA GLY A 50 5.27 2.36 -0.83
C GLY A 50 6.04 2.81 -2.07
N ARG A 51 7.14 2.12 -2.35
CA ARG A 51 7.94 2.37 -3.55
C ARG A 51 7.21 1.82 -4.79
N ALA A 52 7.20 2.61 -5.87
CA ALA A 52 6.63 2.24 -7.15
C ALA A 52 7.59 2.59 -8.30
N ALA A 53 7.27 2.08 -9.51
CA ALA A 53 7.95 2.46 -10.74
C ALA A 53 7.62 3.92 -11.13
N ALA A 54 8.38 4.49 -12.07
CA ALA A 54 8.11 5.85 -12.54
C ALA A 54 6.69 5.96 -13.14
N GLY A 55 5.95 7.00 -12.74
CA GLY A 55 4.55 7.21 -13.16
C GLY A 55 3.54 6.28 -12.50
N ALA A 56 3.94 5.53 -11.46
CA ALA A 56 3.05 4.70 -10.68
C ALA A 56 3.18 5.00 -9.19
N HIS A 57 2.13 4.69 -8.45
CA HIS A 57 2.07 4.72 -7.00
C HIS A 57 1.50 3.39 -6.49
N VAL A 58 2.00 2.93 -5.36
CA VAL A 58 1.49 1.71 -4.71
C VAL A 58 1.17 2.03 -3.26
N TYR A 59 -0.06 1.79 -2.87
CA TYR A 59 -0.57 1.99 -1.52
C TYR A 59 -0.88 0.66 -0.86
N SER A 60 -0.79 0.61 0.46
CA SER A 60 -1.12 -0.57 1.26
C SER A 60 -2.01 -0.18 2.42
N ALA A 61 -3.16 -0.82 2.55
CA ALA A 61 -4.01 -0.69 3.72
C ALA A 61 -3.53 -1.68 4.78
N ARG A 62 -3.12 -1.16 5.94
CA ARG A 62 -2.47 -1.93 6.98
C ARG A 62 -3.18 -1.77 8.32
N LYS A 63 -3.16 -2.82 9.13
CA LYS A 63 -3.65 -2.80 10.52
C LYS A 63 -2.77 -3.72 11.36
N ALA A 64 -2.32 -3.24 12.52
CA ALA A 64 -1.48 -3.99 13.45
C ALA A 64 -0.26 -4.67 12.77
N GLY A 65 0.39 -3.97 11.83
CA GLY A 65 1.56 -4.47 11.10
C GLY A 65 1.28 -5.45 9.95
N LYS A 66 0.02 -5.86 9.73
CA LYS A 66 -0.40 -6.70 8.60
C LYS A 66 -0.88 -5.84 7.43
N THR A 67 -0.60 -6.27 6.21
CA THR A 67 -1.18 -5.70 4.98
C THR A 67 -2.41 -6.49 4.57
N TYR A 68 -3.54 -5.80 4.42
CA TYR A 68 -4.82 -6.43 4.08
C TYR A 68 -5.07 -6.38 2.57
N LEU A 69 -4.79 -5.24 1.95
CA LEU A 69 -4.86 -5.07 0.50
C LEU A 69 -3.79 -4.10 0.03
N MET A 70 -3.55 -4.11 -1.28
CA MET A 70 -2.72 -3.17 -1.99
C MET A 70 -3.51 -2.48 -3.10
N ILE A 71 -3.08 -1.27 -3.45
CA ILE A 71 -3.68 -0.45 -4.51
C ILE A 71 -2.56 0.09 -5.37
N TYR A 72 -2.53 -0.30 -6.63
CA TYR A 72 -1.71 0.30 -7.67
C TYR A 72 -2.49 1.44 -8.35
N ALA A 73 -1.81 2.53 -8.64
CA ALA A 73 -2.30 3.68 -9.38
C ALA A 73 -1.23 4.08 -10.40
N GLY A 74 -1.46 3.82 -11.69
CA GLY A 74 -0.47 4.13 -12.73
C GLY A 74 -0.96 3.82 -14.16
N PRO A 75 -0.06 3.74 -15.15
CA PRO A 75 -0.43 3.57 -16.55
C PRO A 75 -0.93 2.16 -16.89
N SER A 76 -0.39 1.11 -16.25
CA SER A 76 -0.81 -0.27 -16.48
C SER A 76 -0.38 -1.16 -15.34
N SER A 77 -1.34 -1.90 -14.81
CA SER A 77 -1.21 -2.91 -13.77
C SER A 77 -1.09 -4.31 -14.36
N GLN A 78 -0.50 -5.23 -13.61
CA GLN A 78 -0.62 -6.65 -13.90
C GLN A 78 -1.98 -7.11 -13.37
N PHE A 79 -2.94 -7.36 -14.26
CA PHE A 79 -4.26 -7.88 -13.91
C PHE A 79 -4.72 -8.93 -14.93
N PRO A 80 -5.30 -10.06 -14.49
CA PRO A 80 -5.45 -10.49 -13.10
C PRO A 80 -4.14 -11.06 -12.49
N ILE A 81 -4.01 -11.01 -11.16
CA ILE A 81 -2.96 -11.67 -10.38
C ILE A 81 -3.40 -13.06 -9.92
N TYR A 82 -4.66 -13.20 -9.52
CA TYR A 82 -5.29 -14.41 -9.05
C TYR A 82 -6.14 -15.05 -10.15
N ASP A 83 -6.27 -16.37 -10.09
CA ASP A 83 -7.25 -17.09 -10.90
C ASP A 83 -8.66 -16.84 -10.34
N GLY A 84 -9.67 -16.81 -11.22
CA GLY A 84 -11.07 -16.69 -10.82
C GLY A 84 -11.99 -16.29 -11.96
N GLU A 85 -13.28 -16.13 -11.64
CA GLU A 85 -14.26 -15.59 -12.57
C GLU A 85 -14.09 -14.07 -12.69
N GLN A 86 -13.89 -13.56 -13.90
CA GLN A 86 -13.91 -12.12 -14.13
C GLN A 86 -15.35 -11.62 -14.28
N VAL A 87 -15.75 -10.72 -13.40
CA VAL A 87 -17.09 -10.12 -13.36
C VAL A 87 -16.97 -8.62 -13.54
N THR A 88 -17.74 -8.04 -14.47
CA THR A 88 -17.76 -6.59 -14.70
C THR A 88 -19.08 -5.97 -14.22
N VAL A 89 -19.00 -5.01 -13.31
CA VAL A 89 -20.17 -4.28 -12.78
C VAL A 89 -19.82 -2.81 -12.64
N GLY A 90 -20.64 -1.92 -13.22
CA GLY A 90 -20.46 -0.47 -13.05
C GLY A 90 -19.08 0.06 -13.48
N GLY A 91 -18.45 -0.55 -14.49
CA GLY A 91 -17.10 -0.19 -14.96
C GLY A 91 -15.95 -0.75 -14.11
N ARG A 92 -16.24 -1.49 -13.03
CA ARG A 92 -15.26 -2.24 -12.25
C ARG A 92 -15.16 -3.68 -12.74
N ILE A 93 -13.98 -4.10 -13.15
CA ILE A 93 -13.68 -5.50 -13.48
C ILE A 93 -13.16 -6.16 -12.20
N SER A 94 -13.70 -7.29 -11.79
CA SER A 94 -13.30 -7.97 -10.55
C SER A 94 -12.97 -9.42 -10.81
N VAL A 95 -11.93 -9.94 -10.16
CA VAL A 95 -11.65 -11.38 -10.10
C VAL A 95 -12.34 -11.94 -8.87
N VAL A 96 -13.25 -12.89 -9.08
CA VAL A 96 -14.05 -13.50 -8.02
C VAL A 96 -13.72 -14.97 -7.91
N THR A 97 -13.32 -15.40 -6.71
CA THR A 97 -13.07 -16.81 -6.38
C THR A 97 -14.23 -17.39 -5.59
N SER A 98 -14.36 -18.71 -5.63
CA SER A 98 -15.34 -19.45 -4.84
C SER A 98 -14.65 -20.15 -3.67
N GLU A 99 -15.13 -19.92 -2.46
CA GLU A 99 -14.71 -20.61 -1.23
C GLU A 99 -15.94 -21.30 -0.62
N GLY A 100 -16.12 -22.58 -0.97
CA GLY A 100 -17.35 -23.31 -0.66
C GLY A 100 -18.58 -22.61 -1.27
N PRO A 101 -19.61 -22.25 -0.48
CA PRO A 101 -20.77 -21.52 -0.99
C PRO A 101 -20.54 -20.02 -1.17
N ARG A 102 -19.41 -19.49 -0.68
CA ARG A 102 -19.12 -18.06 -0.68
C ARG A 102 -18.37 -17.66 -1.95
N ARG A 103 -18.68 -16.47 -2.45
CA ARG A 103 -17.92 -15.78 -3.49
C ARG A 103 -17.11 -14.65 -2.85
N VAL A 104 -15.87 -14.50 -3.26
CA VAL A 104 -14.93 -13.50 -2.73
C VAL A 104 -14.31 -12.74 -3.88
N ALA A 105 -14.40 -11.42 -3.87
CA ALA A 105 -13.68 -10.59 -4.83
C ALA A 105 -12.23 -10.37 -4.38
N MET A 106 -11.29 -11.01 -5.07
CA MET A 106 -9.86 -10.98 -4.76
C MET A 106 -9.15 -9.78 -5.37
N GLU A 107 -9.69 -9.25 -6.47
CA GLU A 107 -9.14 -8.10 -7.18
C GLU A 107 -10.23 -7.24 -7.78
N HIS A 108 -9.89 -5.97 -7.96
CA HIS A 108 -10.68 -5.00 -8.71
C HIS A 108 -9.76 -4.17 -9.61
N LEU A 109 -10.09 -4.06 -10.89
CA LEU A 109 -9.47 -3.15 -11.83
C LEU A 109 -10.49 -2.09 -12.25
N PHE A 110 -10.04 -0.84 -12.20
CA PHE A 110 -10.73 0.33 -12.73
C PHE A 110 -9.89 0.95 -13.83
N GLN A 111 -10.47 1.09 -15.02
CA GLN A 111 -9.85 1.81 -16.12
C GLN A 111 -10.42 3.23 -16.19
N ARG A 112 -9.54 4.22 -16.36
CA ARG A 112 -9.84 5.66 -16.33
C ARG A 112 -9.35 6.32 -17.61
N SER A 113 -9.98 7.43 -17.98
CA SER A 113 -9.53 8.29 -19.08
C SER A 113 -8.49 9.34 -18.65
N GLY A 114 -8.26 9.50 -17.34
CA GLY A 114 -7.29 10.43 -16.77
C GLY A 114 -6.00 9.75 -16.31
N ASP A 115 -5.12 10.52 -15.68
CA ASP A 115 -3.92 10.01 -15.01
C ASP A 115 -4.24 9.79 -13.51
N PRO A 116 -3.92 8.63 -12.91
CA PRO A 116 -3.51 7.37 -13.53
C PRO A 116 -4.59 6.71 -14.41
N ALA A 117 -4.14 6.02 -15.47
CA ALA A 117 -5.02 5.30 -16.39
C ALA A 117 -5.68 4.08 -15.72
N GLU A 118 -5.00 3.46 -14.75
CA GLU A 118 -5.51 2.31 -14.02
C GLU A 118 -5.42 2.50 -12.51
N ILE A 119 -6.46 2.02 -11.82
CA ILE A 119 -6.44 1.77 -10.38
C ILE A 119 -6.72 0.28 -10.20
N HIS A 120 -5.77 -0.45 -9.65
CA HIS A 120 -5.87 -1.88 -9.43
C HIS A 120 -5.74 -2.18 -7.95
N VAL A 121 -6.74 -2.85 -7.39
CA VAL A 121 -6.83 -3.24 -5.99
C VAL A 121 -6.74 -4.76 -5.92
N TRP A 122 -5.89 -5.29 -5.05
CA TRP A 122 -5.83 -6.74 -4.79
C TRP A 122 -5.66 -7.02 -3.31
N LEU A 123 -6.31 -8.09 -2.85
CA LEU A 123 -6.21 -8.52 -1.46
C LEU A 123 -4.84 -9.16 -1.20
N MET A 124 -4.24 -8.85 -0.06
CA MET A 124 -3.04 -9.51 0.44
C MET A 124 -3.37 -10.57 1.49
N ALA A 125 -4.40 -10.33 2.31
CA ALA A 125 -4.97 -11.36 3.17
C ALA A 125 -5.80 -12.35 2.33
N GLN A 126 -5.40 -13.62 2.31
CA GLN A 126 -5.95 -14.65 1.42
C GLN A 126 -6.95 -15.59 2.10
N ASP A 127 -7.12 -15.50 3.41
CA ASP A 127 -8.04 -16.37 4.15
C ASP A 127 -8.66 -15.71 5.39
N GLY A 128 -9.70 -16.37 5.90
CA GLY A 128 -10.33 -16.07 7.19
C GLY A 128 -10.88 -14.65 7.32
N ALA A 129 -10.96 -14.19 8.57
CA ALA A 129 -11.52 -12.89 8.91
C ALA A 129 -10.72 -11.72 8.34
N ASP A 130 -9.41 -11.89 8.16
CA ASP A 130 -8.55 -10.85 7.59
C ASP A 130 -8.85 -10.64 6.10
N ARG A 131 -9.07 -11.72 5.32
CA ARG A 131 -9.55 -11.61 3.92
C ARG A 131 -10.93 -10.97 3.84
N ASP A 132 -11.84 -11.35 4.73
CA ASP A 132 -13.20 -10.80 4.76
C ASP A 132 -13.20 -9.29 5.03
N GLU A 133 -12.34 -8.83 5.93
CA GLU A 133 -12.11 -7.42 6.19
C GLU A 133 -11.49 -6.72 4.97
N ALA A 134 -10.47 -7.33 4.37
CA ALA A 134 -9.78 -6.80 3.19
C ALA A 134 -10.73 -6.64 2.00
N GLU A 135 -11.54 -7.67 1.71
CA GLU A 135 -12.57 -7.66 0.67
C GLU A 135 -13.54 -6.50 0.89
N ARG A 136 -14.05 -6.34 2.12
CA ARG A 136 -15.00 -5.27 2.44
C ARG A 136 -14.40 -3.88 2.22
N ILE A 137 -13.14 -3.68 2.60
CA ILE A 137 -12.44 -2.41 2.35
C ILE A 137 -12.22 -2.20 0.84
N ALA A 138 -11.78 -3.24 0.12
CA ALA A 138 -11.54 -3.18 -1.32
C ALA A 138 -12.79 -2.76 -2.11
N GLN A 139 -13.97 -3.23 -1.69
CA GLN A 139 -15.25 -2.88 -2.31
C GLN A 139 -15.61 -1.38 -2.18
N THR A 140 -15.01 -0.67 -1.22
CA THR A 140 -15.22 0.79 -1.02
C THR A 140 -14.31 1.66 -1.89
N VAL A 141 -13.34 1.07 -2.58
CA VAL A 141 -12.46 1.83 -3.46
C VAL A 141 -13.26 2.38 -4.64
N ASP A 142 -13.20 3.69 -4.81
CA ASP A 142 -13.95 4.43 -5.83
C ASP A 142 -13.01 5.44 -6.52
N PRO A 143 -12.71 5.28 -7.82
CA PRO A 143 -11.94 6.27 -8.58
C PRO A 143 -12.57 7.66 -8.58
N LYS A 144 -11.76 8.71 -8.53
CA LYS A 144 -12.21 10.10 -8.69
C LYS A 144 -12.16 10.58 -10.13
#